data_AF-A0A1G9BRA7-F1
#
_entry.id   AF-A0A1G9BRA7-F1
#
_cell.length_a   1.000
_cell.length_b   1.000
_cell.length_c   1.000
_cell.angle_alpha   90.00
_cell.angle_beta   90.00
_cell.angle_gamma   90.00
#
_symmetry.space_group_name_H-M   'P 1'
#
loop_
_entity.id
_entity.type
_entity.pdbx_description
1 polymer ?
#
loop_
_entity_poly.entity_id
_entity_poly.type
_entity_poly.pdbx_seq_one_letter_code
_entity_poly.pdbx_strand_id
1 'polypeptide(L)'
;MNILRKLLRISVLTGIVFNSIFLSLNGLFMIIDPKTWYEMVPGVITTGFYNQHFIRDIGIIQLFLGIAFIAGWFHPHLQLTLWGVATLWLVAHAVFHLWEVAVGICGASALLRDFAAVSLPALIGIAALLTFATK
;
A
#
# COMPACT_ATOMS: atom_id res chain seq x y z
N MET A 1 -15.40 -26.92 1.34
CA MET A 1 -14.58 -25.97 0.55
C MET A 1 -13.45 -26.76 -0.09
N ASN A 2 -13.24 -26.69 -1.42
CA ASN A 2 -12.18 -27.45 -2.06
C ASN A 2 -10.78 -26.90 -1.69
N ILE A 3 -9.74 -27.74 -1.82
CA ILE A 3 -8.36 -27.42 -1.41
C ILE A 3 -7.88 -26.11 -2.03
N LEU A 4 -8.18 -25.88 -3.31
CA LEU A 4 -7.83 -24.66 -4.03
C LEU A 4 -8.38 -23.39 -3.36
N ARG A 5 -9.66 -23.36 -2.96
CA ARG A 5 -10.25 -22.20 -2.26
C ARG A 5 -9.63 -21.98 -0.89
N LYS A 6 -9.20 -23.04 -0.20
CA LYS A 6 -8.50 -22.93 1.09
C LYS A 6 -7.12 -22.30 0.90
N LEU A 7 -6.36 -22.77 -0.09
CA LEU A 7 -5.04 -22.21 -0.42
C LEU A 7 -5.14 -20.74 -0.82
N LEU A 8 -6.09 -20.37 -1.70
CA LEU A 8 -6.32 -18.98 -2.08
C LEU A 8 -6.60 -18.08 -0.88
N ARG A 9 -7.49 -18.50 0.02
CA ARG A 9 -7.81 -17.73 1.23
C ARG A 9 -6.60 -17.54 2.14
N ILE A 10 -5.77 -18.58 2.31
CA ILE A 10 -4.54 -18.50 3.08
C ILE A 10 -3.57 -17.51 2.42
N SER A 11 -3.37 -17.58 1.10
CA SER A 11 -2.50 -16.66 0.36
C SER A 11 -2.95 -15.21 0.50
N VAL A 12 -4.25 -14.93 0.38
CA VAL A 12 -4.79 -13.57 0.55
C VAL A 12 -4.65 -13.10 1.99
N LEU A 13 -4.88 -13.97 2.98
CA LEU A 13 -4.65 -13.64 4.39
C LEU A 13 -3.19 -13.28 4.66
N THR A 14 -2.25 -14.07 4.16
CA THR A 14 -0.81 -13.76 4.26
C THR A 14 -0.50 -12.41 3.61
N GLY A 15 -1.11 -12.11 2.44
CA GLY A 15 -1.00 -10.82 1.79
C GLY A 15 -1.51 -9.68 2.67
N ILE A 16 -2.69 -9.81 3.27
CA ILE A 16 -3.27 -8.80 4.17
C ILE A 16 -2.34 -8.54 5.37
N VAL A 17 -1.82 -9.59 5.99
CA VAL A 17 -0.89 -9.47 7.13
C VAL A 17 0.38 -8.75 6.70
N PHE A 18 0.98 -9.17 5.59
CA PHE A 18 2.17 -8.53 5.03
C PHE A 18 1.92 -7.04 4.75
N ASN A 19 0.83 -6.71 4.05
CA ASN A 19 0.50 -5.35 3.66
C ASN A 19 0.23 -4.46 4.88
N SER A 20 -0.46 -4.99 5.88
CA SER A 20 -0.73 -4.29 7.14
C SER A 20 0.55 -3.92 7.88
N ILE A 21 1.48 -4.88 7.99
CA ILE A 21 2.78 -4.66 8.66
C ILE A 21 3.63 -3.70 7.84
N PHE A 22 3.76 -3.94 6.54
CA PHE A 22 4.57 -3.12 5.63
C PHE A 22 4.13 -1.65 5.67
N LEU A 23 2.84 -1.37 5.46
CA LEU A 23 2.32 0.00 5.44
C LEU A 23 2.50 0.71 6.80
N SER A 24 2.28 -0.02 7.89
CA SER A 24 2.44 0.54 9.24
C SER A 24 3.89 0.87 9.55
N LEU A 25 4.82 -0.06 9.27
CA LEU A 25 6.25 0.15 9.54
C LEU A 25 6.86 1.18 8.60
N ASN A 26 6.50 1.16 7.31
CA ASN A 26 6.97 2.16 6.36
C ASN A 26 6.44 3.56 6.74
N GLY A 27 5.16 3.66 7.10
CA GLY A 27 4.56 4.91 7.59
C GLY A 27 5.24 5.44 8.85
N LEU A 28 5.48 4.58 9.84
CA LEU A 28 6.22 4.95 11.05
C LEU A 28 7.65 5.39 10.74
N PHE A 29 8.35 4.72 9.82
CA PHE A 29 9.70 5.10 9.44
C PHE A 29 9.73 6.49 8.80
N MET A 30 8.79 6.80 7.90
CA MET A 30 8.62 8.13 7.32
C MET A 30 8.31 9.21 8.37
N ILE A 31 7.58 8.88 9.43
CA ILE A 31 7.26 9.81 10.52
C ILE A 31 8.48 10.09 11.41
N ILE A 32 9.18 9.02 11.82
CA ILE A 32 10.26 9.07 12.80
C ILE A 32 11.53 9.65 12.18
N ASP A 33 11.95 9.14 11.01
CA ASP A 33 13.19 9.52 10.34
C ASP A 33 12.98 9.69 8.82
N PRO A 34 12.28 10.77 8.41
CA PRO A 34 11.94 11.01 7.00
C PRO A 34 13.16 11.21 6.10
N LYS A 35 14.28 11.73 6.64
CA LYS A 35 15.48 12.00 5.85
C LYS A 35 16.14 10.70 5.43
N THR A 36 16.36 9.79 6.37
CA THR A 36 16.94 8.48 6.07
C THR A 36 16.02 7.68 5.15
N TRP A 37 14.70 7.76 5.34
CA TRP A 37 13.74 7.15 4.41
C TRP A 37 13.92 7.68 2.98
N TYR A 38 13.95 9.01 2.82
CA TYR A 38 14.11 9.67 1.53
C TYR A 38 15.40 9.26 0.80
N GLU A 39 16.49 9.08 1.54
CA GLU A 39 17.80 8.74 0.97
C GLU A 39 17.95 7.24 0.66
N MET A 40 17.25 6.36 1.40
CA MET A 40 17.39 4.91 1.23
C MET A 40 16.40 4.30 0.23
N VAL A 41 15.20 4.88 0.06
CA VAL A 41 14.20 4.29 -0.83
C VAL A 41 14.58 4.56 -2.29
N PRO A 42 14.81 3.51 -3.10
CA PRO A 42 15.28 3.69 -4.47
C PRO A 42 14.34 4.57 -5.30
N GLY A 43 14.90 5.57 -5.97
CA GLY A 43 14.16 6.45 -6.87
C GLY A 43 13.45 7.63 -6.20
N VAL A 44 13.25 7.64 -4.89
CA VAL A 44 12.59 8.76 -4.20
C VAL A 44 13.39 10.06 -4.36
N ILE A 45 14.71 10.01 -4.31
CA ILE A 45 15.56 11.19 -4.53
C ILE A 45 15.44 11.80 -5.93
N THR A 46 14.82 11.08 -6.88
CA THR A 46 14.62 11.54 -8.26
C THR A 46 13.25 12.14 -8.50
N THR A 47 12.33 12.13 -7.52
CA THR A 47 10.95 12.61 -7.69
C THR A 47 10.72 14.03 -7.17
N GLY A 48 11.73 14.68 -6.59
CA GLY A 48 11.64 16.07 -6.12
C GLY A 48 12.65 16.35 -5.00
N PHE A 49 12.65 17.57 -4.47
CA PHE A 49 13.50 17.92 -3.33
C PHE A 49 12.97 17.35 -2.01
N TYR A 50 13.87 17.07 -1.08
CA TYR A 50 13.52 16.64 0.27
C TYR A 50 12.61 17.68 0.96
N ASN A 51 11.44 17.21 1.37
CA ASN A 51 10.51 17.98 2.20
C ASN A 51 10.04 17.10 3.37
N GLN A 52 10.55 17.41 4.56
CA GLN A 52 10.27 16.63 5.75
C GLN A 52 8.79 16.62 6.16
N HIS A 53 8.06 17.71 5.89
CA HIS A 53 6.65 17.80 6.26
C HIS A 53 5.85 16.88 5.34
N PHE A 54 6.07 17.00 4.04
CA PHE A 54 5.40 16.19 3.03
C PHE A 54 5.65 14.68 3.23
N ILE A 55 6.89 14.28 3.53
CA ILE A 55 7.20 12.86 3.80
C ILE A 55 6.45 12.35 5.03
N ARG A 56 6.32 13.16 6.09
CA ARG A 56 5.56 12.76 7.28
C ARG A 56 4.06 12.67 7.00
N ASP A 57 3.51 13.53 6.15
CA ASP A 57 2.12 13.43 5.72
C ASP A 57 1.87 12.10 4.97
N ILE A 58 2.78 11.72 4.07
CA ILE A 58 2.75 10.41 3.40
C ILE A 58 2.88 9.27 4.43
N GLY A 59 3.75 9.44 5.43
CA GLY A 59 3.93 8.49 6.52
C GLY A 59 2.65 8.27 7.34
N ILE A 60 1.94 9.35 7.68
CA ILE A 60 0.66 9.30 8.41
C ILE A 60 -0.38 8.54 7.60
N ILE A 61 -0.53 8.84 6.31
CA ILE A 61 -1.53 8.13 5.50
C ILE A 61 -1.15 6.66 5.33
N GLN A 62 0.13 6.30 5.14
CA GLN A 62 0.53 4.89 5.09
C GLN A 62 0.24 4.15 6.40
N LEU A 63 0.53 4.77 7.54
CA LEU A 63 0.20 4.20 8.84
C LEU A 63 -1.32 4.03 9.00
N PHE A 64 -2.10 5.02 8.58
CA PHE A 64 -3.56 4.94 8.61
C PHE A 64 -4.09 3.79 7.76
N LEU A 65 -3.55 3.58 6.54
CA LEU A 65 -3.92 2.47 5.67
C LEU A 65 -3.60 1.11 6.32
N GLY A 66 -2.40 0.95 6.90
CA GLY A 66 -2.02 -0.26 7.61
C GLY A 66 -2.96 -0.57 8.79
N ILE A 67 -3.27 0.45 9.60
CA ILE A 67 -4.23 0.34 10.70
C ILE A 67 -5.64 0.00 10.19
N ALA A 68 -6.08 0.56 9.06
CA ALA A 68 -7.39 0.25 8.48
C ALA A 68 -7.53 -1.22 8.08
N PHE A 69 -6.47 -1.82 7.51
CA PHE A 69 -6.46 -3.26 7.23
C PHE A 69 -6.55 -4.10 8.51
N ILE A 70 -5.79 -3.74 9.55
CA ILE A 70 -5.81 -4.39 10.86
C ILE A 70 -7.20 -4.26 11.50
N ALA A 71 -7.75 -3.05 11.56
CA ALA A 71 -9.04 -2.77 12.17
C ALA A 71 -10.18 -3.50 11.43
N GLY A 72 -10.16 -3.52 10.10
CA GLY A 72 -11.17 -4.24 9.31
C GLY A 72 -11.15 -5.76 9.54
N TRP A 73 -10.02 -6.32 9.98
CA TRP A 73 -9.97 -7.73 10.43
C TRP A 73 -10.72 -7.96 11.74
N PHE A 74 -10.56 -7.06 12.71
CA PHE A 74 -11.20 -7.16 14.03
C PHE A 74 -12.65 -6.65 14.06
N HIS A 75 -13.05 -5.87 13.05
CA HIS A 75 -14.40 -5.31 12.93
C HIS A 75 -15.06 -5.70 11.60
N PRO A 76 -15.55 -6.95 11.45
CA PRO A 76 -16.11 -7.45 10.19
C PRO A 76 -17.24 -6.59 9.61
N HIS A 77 -18.07 -5.99 10.47
CA HIS A 77 -19.17 -5.10 10.06
C HIS A 77 -18.70 -3.78 9.39
N LEU A 78 -17.44 -3.38 9.59
CA LEU A 78 -16.82 -2.21 8.95
C LEU A 78 -15.79 -2.61 7.89
N GLN A 79 -15.55 -3.90 7.68
CA GLN A 79 -14.45 -4.41 6.87
C GLN A 79 -14.48 -3.88 5.44
N LEU A 80 -15.66 -3.92 4.79
CA LEU A 80 -15.83 -3.40 3.44
C LEU A 80 -15.47 -1.92 3.35
N THR A 81 -15.90 -1.11 4.34
CA THR A 81 -15.60 0.31 4.39
C THR A 81 -14.11 0.54 4.62
N LEU A 82 -13.53 -0.04 5.69
CA LEU A 82 -12.14 0.17 6.09
C LEU A 82 -11.16 -0.31 5.02
N TRP A 83 -11.34 -1.53 4.51
CA TRP A 83 -10.49 -2.07 3.46
C TRP A 83 -10.79 -1.40 2.11
N GLY A 84 -12.03 -1.02 1.87
CA GLY A 84 -12.46 -0.36 0.63
C GLY A 84 -11.79 0.98 0.44
N VAL A 85 -11.89 1.87 1.43
CA VAL A 85 -11.26 3.21 1.35
C VAL A 85 -9.74 3.11 1.32
N ALA A 86 -9.16 2.16 2.06
CA ALA A 86 -7.71 1.95 2.04
C ALA A 86 -7.22 1.46 0.68
N THR A 87 -7.92 0.48 0.11
CA THR A 87 -7.61 -0.06 -1.23
C THR A 87 -7.80 1.00 -2.31
N LEU A 88 -8.86 1.82 -2.22
CA LEU A 88 -9.10 2.92 -3.16
C LEU A 88 -7.90 3.87 -3.22
N TRP A 89 -7.35 4.24 -2.05
CA TRP A 89 -6.18 5.12 -2.05
C TRP A 89 -4.94 4.42 -2.64
N LEU A 90 -4.67 3.17 -2.28
CA LEU A 90 -3.55 2.41 -2.86
C LEU A 90 -3.65 2.28 -4.38
N VAL A 91 -4.85 2.03 -4.91
CA VAL A 91 -5.09 1.94 -6.35
C VAL A 91 -4.89 3.31 -7.02
N ALA A 92 -5.44 4.38 -6.46
CA ALA A 92 -5.25 5.72 -7.00
C ALA A 92 -3.77 6.13 -7.02
N HIS A 93 -3.01 5.80 -5.97
CA HIS A 93 -1.57 6.01 -5.94
C HIS A 93 -0.84 5.19 -7.00
N ALA A 94 -1.15 3.90 -7.17
CA ALA A 94 -0.55 3.08 -8.23
C ALA A 94 -0.88 3.61 -9.64
N VAL A 95 -2.11 4.11 -9.86
CA VAL A 95 -2.50 4.77 -11.11
C VAL A 95 -1.72 6.07 -11.33
N PHE A 96 -1.41 6.81 -10.27
CA PHE A 96 -0.57 8.00 -10.37
C PHE A 96 0.83 7.69 -10.90
N HIS A 97 1.46 6.59 -10.46
CA HIS A 97 2.76 6.14 -11.00
C HIS A 97 2.67 5.75 -12.48
N LEU A 98 1.58 5.12 -12.90
CA LEU A 98 1.34 4.84 -14.33
C LEU A 98 1.19 6.15 -15.12
N TRP A 99 0.52 7.14 -14.56
CA TRP A 99 0.35 8.45 -15.17
C TRP A 99 1.69 9.19 -15.30
N GLU A 100 2.55 9.18 -14.28
CA GLU A 100 3.89 9.80 -14.33
C GLU A 100 4.74 9.25 -15.49
N VAL A 101 4.69 7.93 -15.71
CA VAL A 101 5.33 7.29 -16.86
C VAL A 101 4.68 7.73 -18.18
N ALA A 102 3.35 7.77 -18.23
CA ALA A 102 2.61 8.13 -19.44
C ALA A 102 2.87 9.58 -19.89
N VAL A 103 3.08 10.51 -18.96
CA VAL A 103 3.38 11.92 -19.26
C VAL A 103 4.88 12.22 -19.35
N GLY A 104 5.75 11.21 -19.18
CA GLY A 104 7.19 11.33 -19.36
C GLY A 104 7.95 11.96 -18.19
N ILE A 105 7.36 12.00 -16.98
CA ILE A 105 8.06 12.43 -15.75
C ILE A 105 9.16 11.42 -15.38
N CYS A 106 8.89 10.13 -15.55
CA CYS A 106 9.86 9.07 -15.30
C CYS A 106 9.78 7.95 -16.36
N GLY A 107 10.83 7.13 -16.45
CA GLY A 107 10.86 6.00 -17.38
C GLY A 107 10.04 4.80 -16.88
N ALA A 108 9.59 3.94 -17.80
CA ALA A 108 8.82 2.73 -17.47
C ALA A 108 9.52 1.77 -16.50
N SER A 109 10.86 1.84 -16.38
CA SER A 109 11.61 1.10 -15.36
C SER A 109 11.21 1.45 -13.92
N ALA A 110 10.64 2.65 -13.69
CA ALA A 110 10.09 3.05 -12.40
C ALA A 110 8.97 2.10 -11.94
N LEU A 111 8.12 1.62 -12.86
CA LEU A 111 7.03 0.71 -12.51
C LEU A 111 7.53 -0.62 -11.93
N LEU A 112 8.65 -1.14 -12.44
CA LEU A 112 9.24 -2.37 -11.93
C LEU A 112 9.91 -2.15 -10.57
N ARG A 113 10.62 -1.03 -10.42
CA ARG A 113 11.26 -0.62 -9.15
C ARG A 113 10.22 -0.44 -8.04
N ASP A 114 9.12 0.24 -8.36
CA ASP A 114 8.12 0.68 -7.39
C ASP A 114 7.05 -0.39 -7.13
N PHE A 115 6.99 -1.45 -7.94
CA PHE A 115 5.97 -2.49 -7.89
C PHE A 115 5.73 -3.02 -6.48
N ALA A 116 6.80 -3.35 -5.74
CA ALA A 116 6.70 -3.96 -4.42
C ALA A 116 6.06 -3.03 -3.37
N ALA A 117 6.33 -1.72 -3.46
CA ALA A 117 5.89 -0.72 -2.48
C ALA A 117 4.64 0.06 -2.91
N VAL A 118 4.26 -0.01 -4.19
CA VAL A 118 3.16 0.78 -4.77
C VAL A 118 2.05 -0.13 -5.32
N SER A 119 2.35 -0.91 -6.36
CA SER A 119 1.32 -1.71 -7.05
C SER A 119 0.90 -2.95 -6.28
N LEU A 120 1.83 -3.66 -5.64
CA LEU A 120 1.56 -4.87 -4.91
C LEU A 120 0.61 -4.65 -3.71
N PRO A 121 0.78 -3.61 -2.86
CA PRO A 121 -0.20 -3.24 -1.85
C PRO A 121 -1.62 -3.06 -2.39
N ALA A 122 -1.78 -2.41 -3.54
CA ALA A 122 -3.07 -2.20 -4.17
C ALA A 122 -3.72 -3.53 -4.62
N LEU A 123 -2.94 -4.41 -5.25
CA LEU A 123 -3.39 -5.74 -5.67
C LEU A 123 -3.80 -6.62 -4.49
N ILE A 124 -3.06 -6.55 -3.38
CA ILE A 124 -3.42 -7.25 -2.13
C ILE A 124 -4.76 -6.72 -1.59
N GLY A 125 -4.95 -5.40 -1.57
CA GLY A 125 -6.21 -4.78 -1.13
C GLY A 125 -7.41 -5.24 -1.97
N ILE A 126 -7.25 -5.26 -3.31
CA ILE A 126 -8.28 -5.77 -4.23
C ILE A 126 -8.58 -7.24 -3.92
N ALA A 127 -7.56 -8.09 -3.78
CA ALA A 127 -7.74 -9.51 -3.48
C ALA A 127 -8.42 -9.73 -2.12
N ALA A 128 -8.10 -8.91 -1.12
CA ALA A 128 -8.70 -8.93 0.20
C ALA A 128 -10.21 -8.64 0.13
N LEU A 129 -10.60 -7.58 -0.59
CA LEU A 129 -12.01 -7.21 -0.80
C LEU A 129 -12.80 -8.32 -1.50
N LEU A 130 -12.24 -8.88 -2.58
CA LEU A 130 -12.90 -9.95 -3.35
C LEU A 130 -13.05 -11.26 -2.57
N THR A 131 -12.16 -11.51 -1.60
CA THR A 131 -12.11 -12.79 -0.89
C THR A 131 -12.88 -12.80 0.43
N PHE A 132 -12.87 -11.67 1.15
CA PHE A 132 -13.38 -11.58 2.52
C PHE A 132 -14.48 -10.53 2.70
N ALA A 133 -14.46 -9.38 2.02
CA ALA A 133 -15.36 -8.26 2.31
C ALA A 133 -16.75 -8.34 1.63
N THR A 134 -16.99 -9.34 0.78
CA THR A 134 -18.24 -9.53 0.02
C THR A 134 -19.13 -10.66 0.56
N LYS A 135 -18.91 -11.09 1.80
CA LYS A 135 -19.62 -12.20 2.44
C LYS A 135 -19.99 -11.86 3.87
#